data_AF-A0A2D4SRI2-F1
#
_entry.id   AF-A0A2D4SRI2-F1
#
_cell.length_a   1.000
_cell.length_b   1.000
_cell.length_c   1.000
_cell.angle_alpha   90.00
_cell.angle_beta   90.00
_cell.angle_gamma   90.00
#
_symmetry.space_group_name_H-M   'P 1'
#
loop_
_entity.id
_entity.type
_entity.pdbx_description
1 polymer ?
#
loop_
_entity_poly.entity_id
_entity_poly.type
_entity_poly.pdbx_seq_one_letter_code
_entity_poly.pdbx_strand_id
1 'polypeptide(L)'
;MILLLLACVFTPYRLERAVQKYDERSLIDHLQNGKYGYIRERAALGLHRVSPNVTIPQAQKVLRDCVTQKNEFDYVRGECAYTLAKWNDPKVAELIVQALPDVDDETRYWMANSLRSLDNTYAQAQLYALRNDSDPILAAAVRQWLGE
;
A
#
# COMPACT_ATOMS: atom_id res chain seq x y z
N MET A 1 -12.94 12.23 29.82
CA MET A 1 -12.82 10.76 29.83
C MET A 1 -13.85 10.06 28.91
N ILE A 2 -15.13 10.46 28.91
CA ILE A 2 -16.18 9.84 28.06
C ILE A 2 -15.97 10.05 26.55
N LEU A 3 -15.48 11.22 26.12
CA LEU A 3 -15.17 11.52 24.71
C LEU A 3 -14.04 10.65 24.11
N LEU A 4 -13.05 10.27 24.94
CA LEU A 4 -11.95 9.39 24.52
C LEU A 4 -12.40 7.94 24.32
N LEU A 5 -13.35 7.48 25.14
CA LEU A 5 -13.93 6.13 25.03
C LEU A 5 -14.81 5.98 23.77
N LEU A 6 -15.55 7.03 23.40
CA LEU A 6 -16.33 7.02 22.15
C LEU A 6 -15.41 6.98 20.93
N ALA A 7 -14.32 7.76 20.90
CA ALA A 7 -13.38 7.74 19.78
C ALA A 7 -12.73 6.34 19.57
N CYS A 8 -12.37 5.64 20.65
CA CYS A 8 -11.76 4.31 20.57
C CYS A 8 -12.70 3.21 20.03
N VAL A 9 -14.01 3.32 20.24
CA VAL A 9 -14.98 2.31 19.79
C VAL A 9 -15.61 2.69 18.44
N PHE A 10 -15.81 4.00 18.18
CA PHE A 10 -16.49 4.46 16.97
C PHE A 10 -15.59 4.52 15.74
N THR A 11 -14.28 4.80 15.85
CA THR A 11 -13.41 4.85 14.67
C THR A 11 -13.22 3.48 14.01
N PRO A 12 -12.98 2.36 14.74
CA PRO A 12 -12.93 1.04 14.11
C PRO A 12 -14.29 0.65 13.50
N TYR A 13 -15.40 0.98 14.19
CA TYR A 13 -16.74 0.69 13.68
C TYR A 13 -17.07 1.44 12.37
N ARG A 14 -16.72 2.74 12.29
CA ARG A 14 -16.93 3.54 11.07
C ARG A 14 -16.07 3.04 9.92
N LEU A 15 -14.81 2.69 10.20
CA LEU A 15 -13.92 2.09 9.22
C LEU A 15 -14.47 0.77 8.67
N GLU A 16 -14.88 -0.17 9.54
CA GLU A 16 -15.41 -1.45 9.09
C GLU A 16 -16.68 -1.27 8.25
N ARG A 17 -17.56 -0.33 8.64
CA ARG A 17 -18.73 0.01 7.82
C ARG A 17 -18.33 0.61 6.47
N ALA A 18 -17.30 1.44 6.41
CA ALA A 18 -16.78 2.01 5.17
C ALA A 18 -16.21 0.92 4.24
N VAL A 19 -15.44 -0.02 4.79
CA VAL A 19 -14.92 -1.18 4.05
C VAL A 19 -16.05 -2.05 3.51
N GLN A 20 -17.04 -2.38 4.32
CA GLN A 20 -18.17 -3.22 3.90
C GLN A 20 -19.00 -2.60 2.77
N LYS A 21 -19.08 -1.26 2.75
CA LYS A 21 -19.86 -0.52 1.77
C LYS A 21 -19.05 -0.02 0.58
N TYR A 22 -17.73 -0.24 0.57
CA TYR A 22 -16.82 0.37 -0.39
C TYR A 22 -16.97 1.90 -0.44
N ASP A 23 -17.19 2.52 0.72
CA ASP A 23 -17.34 3.97 0.84
C ASP A 23 -15.97 4.64 0.69
N GLU A 24 -15.63 4.91 -0.56
CA GLU A 24 -14.34 5.48 -0.96
C GLU A 24 -13.99 6.76 -0.19
N ARG A 25 -14.95 7.67 -0.01
CA ARG A 25 -14.70 8.95 0.68
C ARG A 25 -14.30 8.71 2.13
N SER A 26 -15.04 7.85 2.82
CA SER A 26 -14.71 7.47 4.19
C SER A 26 -13.37 6.74 4.27
N LEU A 27 -13.05 5.87 3.32
CA LEU A 27 -11.77 5.17 3.29
C LEU A 27 -10.59 6.13 3.05
N ILE A 28 -10.73 7.11 2.15
CA ILE A 28 -9.73 8.16 1.96
C ILE A 28 -9.53 8.96 3.26
N ASP A 29 -10.60 9.35 3.95
CA ASP A 29 -10.51 10.08 5.21
C ASP A 29 -9.76 9.28 6.29
N HIS A 30 -10.06 7.98 6.43
CA HIS A 30 -9.35 7.13 7.38
C HIS A 30 -7.88 6.91 6.99
N LEU A 31 -7.56 6.84 5.70
CA LEU A 31 -6.17 6.76 5.22
C LEU A 31 -5.39 8.04 5.52
N GLN A 32 -5.97 9.22 5.34
CA GLN A 32 -5.28 10.49 5.57
C GLN A 32 -5.21 10.88 7.05
N ASN A 33 -6.30 10.66 7.79
CA ASN A 33 -6.51 11.24 9.12
C ASN A 33 -6.59 10.18 10.23
N GLY A 34 -6.48 8.89 9.89
CA GLY A 34 -6.48 7.80 10.85
C GLY A 34 -5.32 7.93 11.83
N LYS A 35 -5.63 8.02 13.14
CA LYS A 35 -4.62 8.22 14.19
C LYS A 35 -3.57 7.09 14.24
N TYR A 36 -4.00 5.85 14.03
CA TYR A 36 -3.16 4.67 14.16
C TYR A 36 -2.87 4.07 12.79
N GLY A 37 -1.66 3.53 12.59
CA GLY A 37 -1.26 2.96 11.30
C GLY A 37 -2.18 1.83 10.84
N TYR A 38 -2.64 0.96 11.75
CA TYR A 38 -3.57 -0.12 11.41
C TYR A 38 -4.91 0.39 10.83
N ILE A 39 -5.37 1.59 11.22
CA ILE A 39 -6.57 2.22 10.64
C ILE A 39 -6.29 2.61 9.19
N ARG A 40 -5.11 3.19 8.94
CA ARG A 40 -4.69 3.66 7.62
C ARG A 40 -4.42 2.50 6.66
N GLU A 41 -3.68 1.49 7.10
CA GLU A 41 -3.48 0.22 6.39
C GLU A 41 -4.82 -0.42 6.01
N ARG A 42 -5.71 -0.61 6.98
CA ARG A 42 -7.03 -1.21 6.74
C ARG A 42 -7.88 -0.37 5.80
N ALA A 43 -7.73 0.95 5.79
CA ALA A 43 -8.38 1.84 4.85
C ALA A 43 -7.81 1.69 3.43
N ALA A 44 -6.48 1.62 3.27
CA ALA A 44 -5.83 1.32 1.99
C ALA A 44 -6.27 -0.05 1.44
N LEU A 45 -6.27 -1.10 2.28
CA LEU A 45 -6.80 -2.41 1.93
C LEU A 45 -8.29 -2.36 1.57
N GLY A 46 -9.06 -1.49 2.22
CA GLY A 46 -10.46 -1.25 1.86
C GLY A 46 -10.60 -0.68 0.45
N LEU A 47 -9.72 0.25 0.08
CA LEU A 47 -9.68 0.86 -1.26
C LEU A 47 -9.34 -0.18 -2.33
N HIS A 48 -8.51 -1.19 -2.06
CA HIS A 48 -8.21 -2.27 -3.02
C HIS A 48 -9.47 -2.88 -3.68
N ARG A 49 -10.59 -2.99 -2.94
CA ARG A 49 -11.85 -3.56 -3.43
C ARG A 49 -12.78 -2.55 -4.10
N VAL A 50 -12.46 -1.26 -4.03
CA VAL A 50 -13.12 -0.22 -4.83
C VAL A 50 -12.60 -0.33 -6.26
N SER A 51 -13.51 -0.39 -7.23
CA SER A 51 -13.12 -0.49 -8.64
C SER A 51 -12.40 0.80 -9.07
N PRO A 52 -11.21 0.73 -9.70
CA PRO A 52 -10.48 1.91 -10.18
C PRO A 52 -11.30 2.75 -11.18
N ASN A 53 -12.23 2.12 -11.91
CA ASN A 53 -13.11 2.81 -12.86
C ASN A 53 -14.20 3.67 -12.18
N VAL A 54 -14.46 3.41 -10.89
CA VAL A 54 -15.38 4.18 -10.05
C VAL A 54 -14.60 5.14 -9.14
N THR A 55 -13.27 4.96 -9.06
CA THR A 55 -12.40 5.63 -8.10
C THR A 55 -12.15 7.09 -8.50
N ILE A 56 -12.24 7.98 -7.52
CA ILE A 56 -11.95 9.40 -7.62
C ILE A 56 -10.42 9.55 -7.80
N PRO A 57 -9.92 10.42 -8.70
CA PRO A 57 -8.49 10.75 -8.82
C PRO A 57 -7.79 11.09 -7.48
N GLN A 58 -8.59 11.47 -6.48
CA GLN A 58 -8.17 11.70 -5.11
C GLN A 58 -7.63 10.44 -4.41
N ALA A 59 -8.25 9.26 -4.54
CA ALA A 59 -7.75 8.05 -3.87
C ALA A 59 -6.37 7.66 -4.42
N GLN A 60 -6.20 7.70 -5.75
CA GLN A 60 -4.90 7.50 -6.39
C GLN A 60 -3.85 8.48 -5.88
N LYS A 61 -4.19 9.77 -5.79
CA LYS A 61 -3.29 10.78 -5.25
C LYS A 61 -2.87 10.43 -3.81
N VAL A 62 -3.83 10.16 -2.94
CA VAL A 62 -3.57 9.88 -1.52
C VAL A 62 -2.74 8.60 -1.35
N LEU A 63 -3.04 7.55 -2.10
CA LEU A 63 -2.25 6.31 -2.06
C LEU A 63 -0.82 6.54 -2.58
N ARG A 64 -0.63 7.33 -3.66
CA ARG A 64 0.71 7.64 -4.18
C ARG A 64 1.53 8.44 -3.19
N ASP A 65 0.91 9.44 -2.56
CA ASP A 65 1.53 10.22 -1.49
C ASP A 65 1.93 9.29 -0.33
N CYS A 66 1.04 8.39 0.10
CA CYS A 66 1.28 7.39 1.15
C CYS A 66 2.51 6.51 0.88
N VAL A 67 2.71 5.99 -0.34
CA VAL A 67 3.87 5.10 -0.66
C VAL A 67 5.22 5.75 -0.33
N THR A 68 5.35 7.05 -0.59
CA THR A 68 6.63 7.78 -0.48
C THR A 68 6.77 8.61 0.80
N GLN A 69 5.74 8.61 1.64
CA GLN A 69 5.70 9.39 2.87
C GLN A 69 6.61 8.79 3.95
N LYS A 70 7.80 9.37 4.15
CA LYS A 70 8.82 8.84 5.09
C LYS A 70 8.42 8.78 6.57
N ASN A 71 7.38 9.52 6.99
CA ASN A 71 6.87 9.48 8.37
C ASN A 71 5.65 8.56 8.53
N GLU A 72 5.27 7.84 7.49
CA GLU A 72 4.26 6.77 7.54
C GLU A 72 4.92 5.45 7.98
N PHE A 73 4.15 4.56 8.59
CA PHE A 73 4.62 3.22 8.92
C PHE A 73 4.85 2.41 7.64
N ASP A 74 5.96 1.67 7.60
CA ASP A 74 6.37 0.92 6.40
C ASP A 74 5.29 -0.06 5.90
N TYR A 75 4.64 -0.79 6.80
CA TYR A 75 3.53 -1.69 6.44
C TYR A 75 2.35 -0.96 5.78
N VAL A 76 2.03 0.29 6.19
CA VAL A 76 0.99 1.11 5.55
C VAL A 76 1.44 1.54 4.15
N ARG A 77 2.71 1.93 3.99
CA ARG A 77 3.31 2.28 2.69
C ARG A 77 3.26 1.10 1.73
N GLY A 78 3.56 -0.11 2.23
CA GLY A 78 3.46 -1.37 1.49
C GLY A 78 2.04 -1.67 1.02
N GLU A 79 1.04 -1.52 1.88
CA GLU A 79 -0.37 -1.73 1.52
C GLU A 79 -0.87 -0.68 0.50
N CYS A 80 -0.43 0.58 0.61
CA CYS A 80 -0.71 1.62 -0.38
C CYS A 80 -0.11 1.26 -1.76
N ALA A 81 1.13 0.76 -1.79
CA ALA A 81 1.80 0.32 -3.01
C ALA A 81 1.08 -0.89 -3.63
N TYR A 82 0.70 -1.88 -2.81
CA TYR A 82 -0.05 -3.04 -3.24
C TYR A 82 -1.41 -2.65 -3.83
N THR A 83 -2.14 -1.77 -3.16
CA THR A 83 -3.44 -1.26 -3.63
C THR A 83 -3.31 -0.60 -5.00
N LEU A 84 -2.33 0.29 -5.19
CA LEU A 84 -2.07 0.93 -6.47
C LEU A 84 -1.63 -0.05 -7.56
N ALA A 85 -0.83 -1.06 -7.21
CA ALA A 85 -0.42 -2.10 -8.17
C ALA A 85 -1.63 -2.90 -8.67
N LYS A 86 -2.57 -3.24 -7.78
CA LYS A 86 -3.83 -3.90 -8.14
C LYS A 86 -4.75 -3.05 -9.00
N TRP A 87 -4.64 -1.73 -8.89
CA TRP A 87 -5.32 -0.79 -9.78
C TRP A 87 -4.57 -0.54 -11.10
N ASN A 88 -3.43 -1.20 -11.32
CA ASN A 88 -2.53 -0.94 -12.45
C ASN A 88 -2.17 0.55 -12.57
N ASP A 89 -1.95 1.22 -11.43
CA ASP A 89 -1.56 2.62 -11.43
C ASP A 89 -0.21 2.78 -12.18
N PRO A 90 -0.15 3.59 -13.24
CA PRO A 90 1.03 3.64 -14.11
C PRO A 90 2.27 4.19 -13.41
N LYS A 91 2.13 4.87 -12.27
CA LYS A 91 3.24 5.50 -11.54
C LYS A 91 3.77 4.66 -10.38
N VAL A 92 3.03 3.63 -9.96
CA VAL A 92 3.35 2.93 -8.71
C VAL A 92 4.72 2.24 -8.75
N ALA A 93 5.16 1.77 -9.91
CA ALA A 93 6.47 1.13 -10.04
C ALA A 93 7.61 2.11 -9.67
N GLU A 94 7.57 3.35 -10.17
CA GLU A 94 8.56 4.38 -9.85
C GLU A 94 8.53 4.75 -8.37
N LEU A 95 7.32 4.87 -7.80
CA LEU A 95 7.14 5.21 -6.38
C LEU A 95 7.65 4.10 -5.46
N ILE A 96 7.44 2.83 -5.82
CA ILE A 96 7.99 1.68 -5.10
C ILE A 96 9.52 1.76 -5.12
N VAL A 97 10.14 1.92 -6.28
CA VAL A 97 11.60 1.99 -6.40
C VAL A 97 12.19 3.10 -5.55
N GLN A 98 11.54 4.26 -5.51
CA GLN A 98 11.94 5.37 -4.67
C GLN A 98 11.84 5.04 -3.17
N ALA A 99 10.83 4.26 -2.77
CA ALA A 99 10.52 3.93 -1.38
C ALA A 99 11.37 2.78 -0.80
N LEU A 100 11.80 1.82 -1.63
CA LEU A 100 12.50 0.61 -1.21
C LEU A 100 13.72 0.83 -0.28
N PRO A 101 14.58 1.86 -0.46
CA PRO A 101 15.72 2.08 0.41
C PRO A 101 15.35 2.56 1.82
N ASP A 102 14.13 3.07 2.01
CA ASP A 102 13.65 3.72 3.22
C ASP A 102 12.60 2.87 3.97
N VAL A 103 12.46 1.58 3.70
CA VAL A 103 11.50 0.68 4.36
C VAL A 103 12.18 -0.57 4.94
N ASP A 104 11.55 -1.16 5.96
CA ASP A 104 11.97 -2.45 6.52
C ASP A 104 11.93 -3.62 5.50
N ASP A 105 12.61 -4.72 5.86
CA ASP A 105 12.79 -5.90 4.99
C ASP A 105 11.44 -6.53 4.58
N GLU A 106 10.48 -6.61 5.51
CA GLU A 106 9.15 -7.15 5.26
C GLU A 106 8.38 -6.30 4.23
N THR A 107 8.44 -4.98 4.38
CA THR A 107 7.80 -4.04 3.45
C THR A 107 8.49 -4.05 2.10
N ARG A 108 9.83 -4.17 2.04
CA ARG A 108 10.55 -4.37 0.76
C ARG A 108 10.04 -5.61 0.03
N TYR A 109 9.82 -6.71 0.74
CA TYR A 109 9.25 -7.93 0.16
C TYR A 109 7.87 -7.71 -0.45
N TRP A 110 6.95 -7.06 0.28
CA TRP A 110 5.61 -6.78 -0.23
C TRP A 110 5.59 -5.78 -1.39
N MET A 111 6.48 -4.79 -1.36
CA MET A 111 6.66 -3.85 -2.47
C MET A 111 7.25 -4.53 -3.71
N ALA A 112 8.21 -5.44 -3.55
CA ALA A 112 8.74 -6.26 -4.65
C ALA A 112 7.67 -7.19 -5.24
N ASN A 113 6.84 -7.80 -4.39
CA ASN A 113 5.70 -8.59 -4.84
C ASN A 113 4.67 -7.72 -5.59
N SER A 114 4.53 -6.45 -5.22
CA SER A 114 3.69 -5.49 -5.94
C SER A 114 4.27 -5.19 -7.33
N LEU A 115 5.59 -4.96 -7.45
CA LEU A 115 6.27 -4.83 -8.76
C LEU A 115 6.04 -6.06 -9.64
N ARG A 116 6.12 -7.27 -9.07
CA ARG A 116 5.84 -8.53 -9.78
C ARG A 116 4.43 -8.61 -10.34
N SER A 117 3.46 -8.00 -9.66
CA SER A 117 2.06 -8.00 -10.09
C SER A 117 1.74 -7.01 -11.21
N LEU A 118 2.67 -6.10 -11.53
CA LEU A 118 2.50 -5.11 -12.59
C LEU A 118 2.94 -5.69 -13.94
N ASP A 119 2.05 -5.59 -14.92
CA ASP A 119 2.34 -5.99 -16.31
C ASP A 119 2.99 -4.83 -17.08
N ASN A 120 4.15 -4.35 -16.61
CA ASN A 120 4.95 -3.39 -17.37
C ASN A 120 6.45 -3.71 -17.29
N THR A 121 7.15 -3.38 -18.38
CA THR A 121 8.58 -3.73 -18.56
C THR A 121 9.49 -3.05 -17.55
N TYR A 122 9.14 -1.84 -17.11
CA TYR A 122 9.90 -1.14 -16.07
C TYR A 122 9.84 -1.91 -14.75
N ALA A 123 8.65 -2.27 -14.27
CA ALA A 123 8.47 -3.03 -13.04
C ALA A 123 9.21 -4.38 -13.06
N GLN A 124 9.17 -5.09 -14.20
CA GLN A 124 9.92 -6.33 -14.37
C GLN A 124 11.43 -6.13 -14.30
N ALA A 125 11.97 -5.05 -14.91
CA ALA A 125 13.39 -4.73 -14.82
C ALA A 125 13.82 -4.40 -13.38
N GLN A 126 12.98 -3.69 -12.63
CA GLN A 126 13.25 -3.37 -11.23
C GLN A 126 13.18 -4.62 -10.35
N LEU A 127 12.18 -5.48 -10.57
CA LEU A 127 12.11 -6.78 -9.90
C LEU A 127 13.36 -7.62 -10.17
N TYR A 128 13.82 -7.65 -11.42
CA TYR A 128 15.04 -8.38 -11.80
C TYR A 128 16.27 -7.88 -11.02
N ALA A 129 16.39 -6.56 -10.77
CA ALA A 129 17.48 -6.01 -9.98
C ALA A 129 17.49 -6.51 -8.52
N LEU A 130 16.30 -6.75 -7.93
CA LEU A 130 16.16 -7.23 -6.54
C LEU A 130 16.60 -8.68 -6.33
N ARG A 131 16.92 -9.44 -7.38
CA ARG A 131 17.49 -10.80 -7.24
C ARG A 131 18.86 -10.81 -6.54
N ASN A 132 19.50 -9.65 -6.41
CA ASN A 132 20.77 -9.45 -5.71
C ASN A 132 20.62 -8.48 -4.52
N ASP A 133 19.40 -8.35 -3.97
CA ASP A 133 19.17 -7.53 -2.76
C ASP A 133 20.04 -8.01 -1.58
N SER A 134 20.38 -7.08 -0.70
CA SER A 134 21.17 -7.38 0.50
C SER A 134 20.42 -8.25 1.50
N ASP A 135 19.08 -8.20 1.52
CA ASP A 135 18.29 -9.15 2.28
C ASP A 135 18.22 -10.50 1.54
N PRO A 136 18.79 -11.58 2.12
CA PRO A 136 18.77 -12.88 1.48
C PRO A 136 17.37 -13.47 1.31
N ILE A 137 16.39 -13.09 2.16
CA ILE A 137 15.01 -13.58 2.05
C ILE A 137 14.37 -12.98 0.79
N LEU A 138 14.44 -11.65 0.65
CA LEU A 138 13.97 -10.97 -0.55
C LEU A 138 14.67 -11.48 -1.83
N ALA A 139 16.00 -11.55 -1.83
CA ALA A 139 16.75 -12.00 -2.99
C ALA A 139 16.37 -13.43 -3.41
N ALA A 140 16.22 -14.35 -2.44
CA ALA A 140 15.79 -15.73 -2.72
C ALA A 140 14.36 -15.79 -3.28
N ALA A 141 13.43 -15.03 -2.70
CA ALA A 141 12.05 -14.96 -3.19
C ALA A 141 11.98 -14.42 -4.63
N VAL A 142 12.74 -13.37 -4.93
CA VAL A 142 12.79 -12.78 -6.26
C VAL A 142 13.34 -13.76 -7.30
N ARG A 143 14.43 -14.48 -6.98
CA ARG A 143 14.96 -15.54 -7.86
C ARG A 143 13.92 -16.62 -8.11
N GLN A 144 13.23 -17.07 -7.07
CA GLN A 144 12.14 -18.05 -7.19
C GLN A 144 11.01 -17.52 -8.10
N TRP A 145 10.59 -16.26 -7.94
CA TRP A 145 9.56 -15.65 -8.79
C TRP A 145 9.98 -15.55 -10.26
N LEU A 146 11.29 -15.43 -10.53
CA LEU A 146 11.89 -15.40 -11.86
C LEU A 146 12.19 -16.80 -12.43
N GLY A 147 12.14 -17.85 -11.61
CA GLY A 147 12.46 -19.21 -12.01
C GLY A 147 13.96 -19.53 -12.06
N GLU A 148 14.77 -18.79 -11.28
CA GLU A 148 16.22 -19.00 -11.13
C GLU A 148 16.57 -19.95 -9.96
#